data_AF-A0A6N8F5V9-F1
#
_entry.id   AF-A0A6N8F5V9-F1
#
_cell.length_a   1.000
_cell.length_b   1.000
_cell.length_c   1.000
_cell.angle_alpha   90.00
_cell.angle_beta   90.00
_cell.angle_gamma   90.00
#
_symmetry.space_group_name_H-M   'P 1'
#
loop_
_entity.id
_entity.type
_entity.pdbx_description
1 polymer ?
#
loop_
_entity_poly.entity_id
_entity_poly.type
_entity_poly.pdbx_seq_one_letter_code
_entity_poly.pdbx_strand_id
1 'polypeptide(L)'
;MHSELFRNIPGNLNWEGSFYERLTEYGEWDSKSFWVLHLDLLNIAKQQISNKPVERELAYMLLQLQQKVLNLISANFAKDDVFNISNITTEQLYEFQERFEMAILGAISGEVLPESSFDLVNPLVKNA
;
A
#
# COMPACT_ATOMS: atom_id res chain seq x y z
N MET A 1 -3.36 2.40 -16.60
CA MET A 1 -3.87 1.08 -16.19
C MET A 1 -3.15 0.77 -14.87
N HIS A 2 -3.89 0.71 -13.77
CA HIS A 2 -3.37 0.60 -12.39
C HIS A 2 -2.93 -0.83 -12.06
N SER A 3 -1.96 -1.34 -12.83
CA SER A 3 -1.67 -2.77 -12.90
C SER A 3 -1.33 -3.38 -11.54
N GLU A 4 -0.72 -2.61 -10.63
CA GLU A 4 -0.27 -3.13 -9.35
C GLU A 4 -1.37 -3.03 -8.30
N LEU A 5 -2.17 -1.95 -8.27
CA LEU A 5 -3.37 -1.92 -7.43
C LEU A 5 -4.26 -3.12 -7.73
N PHE A 6 -4.57 -3.38 -9.01
CA PHE A 6 -5.43 -4.51 -9.41
C PHE A 6 -4.87 -5.86 -8.97
N ARG A 7 -3.57 -6.08 -9.15
CA ARG A 7 -2.91 -7.34 -8.73
C ARG A 7 -2.98 -7.58 -7.23
N ASN A 8 -3.00 -6.52 -6.43
CA ASN A 8 -3.07 -6.62 -4.97
C ASN A 8 -4.51 -6.81 -4.44
N ILE A 9 -5.55 -6.76 -5.29
CA ILE A 9 -6.92 -7.00 -4.86
C ILE A 9 -7.17 -8.50 -4.64
N PRO A 10 -7.74 -8.92 -3.49
CA PRO A 10 -8.07 -10.32 -3.24
C PRO A 10 -8.92 -10.92 -4.36
N GLY A 11 -8.52 -12.09 -4.86
CA GLY A 11 -9.22 -12.79 -5.94
C GLY A 11 -8.83 -12.36 -7.36
N ASN A 12 -7.83 -11.47 -7.53
CA ASN A 12 -7.28 -11.18 -8.85
C ASN A 12 -6.52 -12.41 -9.41
N LEU A 13 -6.74 -12.74 -10.69
CA LEU A 13 -6.10 -13.89 -11.34
C LEU A 13 -4.57 -13.78 -11.43
N ASN A 14 -4.01 -12.57 -11.36
CA ASN A 14 -2.58 -12.29 -11.48
C ASN A 14 -1.97 -11.84 -10.14
N TRP A 15 -2.59 -12.20 -9.01
CA TRP A 15 -2.16 -11.77 -7.68
C TRP A 15 -0.89 -12.45 -7.18
N GLU A 16 -0.46 -13.56 -7.80
CA GLU A 16 0.78 -14.26 -7.43
C GLU A 16 1.98 -13.31 -7.52
N GLY A 17 2.80 -13.29 -6.47
CA GLY A 17 3.93 -12.38 -6.31
C GLY A 17 3.56 -10.91 -6.10
N SER A 18 2.28 -10.59 -5.85
CA SER A 18 1.89 -9.24 -5.41
C SER A 18 2.26 -9.00 -3.95
N PHE A 19 2.40 -7.74 -3.55
CA PHE A 19 2.69 -7.40 -2.15
C PHE A 19 1.66 -8.01 -1.18
N TYR A 20 0.37 -7.91 -1.51
CA TYR A 20 -0.70 -8.43 -0.69
C TYR A 20 -0.67 -9.97 -0.60
N GLU A 21 -0.33 -10.68 -1.67
CA GLU A 21 -0.16 -12.14 -1.65
C GLU A 21 1.00 -12.53 -0.72
N ARG A 22 2.18 -11.92 -0.87
CA ARG A 22 3.34 -12.13 0.02
C ARG A 22 2.97 -11.90 1.48
N LEU A 23 2.25 -10.81 1.75
CA LEU A 23 1.84 -10.47 3.11
C LEU A 23 0.81 -11.46 3.66
N THR A 24 -0.27 -11.75 2.94
CA THR A 24 -1.40 -12.53 3.48
C THR A 24 -1.13 -14.03 3.54
N GLU A 25 -0.35 -14.60 2.61
CA GLU A 25 -0.13 -16.04 2.55
C GLU A 25 1.14 -16.47 3.29
N TYR A 26 2.18 -15.63 3.25
CA TYR A 26 3.50 -15.98 3.77
C TYR A 26 3.90 -15.17 5.01
N GLY A 27 3.10 -14.16 5.40
CA GLY A 27 3.47 -13.26 6.49
C GLY A 27 4.76 -12.50 6.18
N GLU A 28 5.04 -12.23 4.91
CA GLU A 28 6.29 -11.59 4.50
C GLU A 28 6.04 -10.14 4.07
N TRP A 29 6.79 -9.21 4.65
CA TRP A 29 6.88 -7.86 4.14
C TRP A 29 7.88 -7.79 2.97
N ASP A 30 7.42 -8.08 1.75
CA ASP A 30 8.25 -7.88 0.56
C ASP A 30 8.33 -6.39 0.20
N SER A 31 9.37 -5.73 0.72
CA SER A 31 9.62 -4.30 0.49
C SER A 31 9.69 -3.93 -1.00
N LYS A 32 10.16 -4.85 -1.87
CA LYS A 32 10.30 -4.57 -3.29
C LYS A 32 8.92 -4.44 -3.96
N SER A 33 8.03 -5.41 -3.75
CA SER A 33 6.66 -5.32 -4.29
C SER A 33 5.86 -4.20 -3.62
N PHE A 34 6.11 -3.91 -2.33
CA PHE A 34 5.53 -2.74 -1.68
C PHE A 34 5.87 -1.44 -2.42
N TRP A 35 7.14 -1.21 -2.75
CA TRP A 35 7.56 0.02 -3.44
C TRP A 35 6.93 0.17 -4.83
N VAL A 36 6.72 -0.95 -5.50
CA VAL A 36 6.04 -1.00 -6.80
C VAL A 36 4.56 -0.65 -6.66
N LEU A 37 3.85 -1.22 -5.68
CA LEU A 37 2.47 -0.84 -5.35
C LEU A 37 2.37 0.63 -4.96
N HIS A 38 3.24 1.10 -4.06
CA HIS A 38 3.27 2.48 -3.60
C HIS A 38 3.47 3.46 -4.77
N LEU A 39 4.35 3.17 -5.72
CA LEU A 39 4.52 3.98 -6.93
C LEU A 39 3.23 4.03 -7.78
N ASP A 40 2.51 2.92 -7.92
CA ASP A 40 1.23 2.90 -8.64
C ASP A 40 0.17 3.76 -7.93
N LEU A 41 0.10 3.72 -6.59
CA LEU A 41 -0.75 4.62 -5.79
C LEU A 41 -0.43 6.10 -6.01
N LEU A 42 0.85 6.47 -6.03
CA LEU A 42 1.25 7.85 -6.35
C LEU A 42 0.87 8.26 -7.78
N ASN A 43 0.94 7.32 -8.73
CA ASN A 43 0.52 7.59 -10.11
C ASN A 43 -1.01 7.74 -10.20
N ILE A 44 -1.79 6.97 -9.44
CA ILE A 44 -3.24 7.16 -9.29
C ILE A 44 -3.54 8.56 -8.76
N ALA A 45 -2.86 8.98 -7.70
CA ALA A 45 -3.03 10.30 -7.11
C ALA A 45 -2.79 11.43 -8.13
N LYS A 46 -1.69 11.35 -8.89
CA LYS A 46 -1.34 12.33 -9.95
C LYS A 46 -2.34 12.38 -11.11
N GLN A 47 -3.14 11.33 -11.30
CA GLN A 47 -4.17 11.27 -12.33
C GLN A 47 -5.52 11.80 -11.85
N GLN A 48 -5.68 12.06 -10.54
CA GLN A 48 -6.92 12.66 -10.04
C GLN A 48 -7.08 14.08 -10.57
N ILE A 49 -8.30 14.39 -11.00
CA ILE A 49 -8.65 15.72 -11.51
C ILE A 49 -9.26 16.50 -10.35
N SER A 50 -8.64 17.63 -10.01
CA SER A 50 -9.16 18.54 -8.98
C SER A 50 -10.64 18.87 -9.25
N ASN A 51 -11.47 18.76 -8.20
CA ASN A 51 -12.92 19.00 -8.23
C ASN A 51 -13.77 17.96 -8.99
N LYS A 52 -13.23 16.76 -9.27
CA LYS A 52 -14.04 15.61 -9.68
C LYS A 52 -14.09 14.56 -8.57
N PRO A 53 -15.25 13.89 -8.35
CA PRO A 53 -15.30 12.78 -7.42
C PRO A 53 -14.40 11.63 -7.93
N VAL A 54 -13.75 10.94 -7.00
CA VAL A 54 -13.05 9.69 -7.28
C VAL A 54 -14.06 8.65 -7.80
N GLU A 55 -13.62 7.83 -8.75
CA GLU A 55 -14.43 6.72 -9.25
C GLU A 55 -14.77 5.76 -8.10
N ARG A 56 -16.04 5.37 -7.99
CA ARG A 56 -16.52 4.52 -6.89
C ARG A 56 -15.77 3.19 -6.81
N GLU A 57 -15.52 2.55 -7.95
CA GLU A 57 -14.83 1.26 -8.01
C GLU A 57 -13.37 1.39 -7.55
N LEU A 58 -12.68 2.46 -7.99
CA LEU A 58 -11.33 2.78 -7.53
C LEU A 58 -11.29 3.01 -6.02
N ALA A 59 -12.19 3.84 -5.48
CA ALA A 59 -12.26 4.09 -4.04
C ALA A 59 -12.52 2.80 -3.24
N TYR A 60 -13.41 1.94 -3.72
CA TYR A 60 -13.68 0.65 -3.09
C TYR A 60 -12.44 -0.24 -3.08
N MET A 61 -11.73 -0.38 -4.20
CA MET A 61 -10.50 -1.17 -4.30
C MET A 61 -9.40 -0.67 -3.34
N LEU A 62 -9.20 0.65 -3.29
CA LEU A 62 -8.23 1.29 -2.39
C LEU A 62 -8.55 1.00 -0.92
N LEU A 63 -9.80 1.23 -0.51
CA LEU A 63 -10.25 1.00 0.87
C LEU A 63 -10.23 -0.48 1.24
N GLN A 64 -10.59 -1.37 0.31
CA GLN A 64 -10.54 -2.81 0.52
C GLN A 64 -9.11 -3.28 0.77
N LEU A 65 -8.16 -2.86 -0.09
CA LEU A 65 -6.75 -3.20 0.07
C LEU A 65 -6.20 -2.62 1.38
N GLN A 66 -6.51 -1.35 1.67
CA GLN A 66 -6.09 -0.71 2.91
C GLN A 66 -6.55 -1.49 4.14
N GLN A 67 -7.85 -1.81 4.21
CA GLN A 67 -8.40 -2.55 5.34
C GLN A 67 -7.73 -3.92 5.52
N LYS A 68 -7.46 -4.64 4.43
CA LYS A 68 -6.82 -5.95 4.50
C LYS A 68 -5.39 -5.88 5.01
N VAL A 69 -4.59 -4.95 4.50
CA VAL A 69 -3.21 -4.75 4.94
C VAL A 69 -3.16 -4.31 6.40
N LEU A 70 -3.97 -3.31 6.79
CA LEU A 70 -3.98 -2.80 8.16
C LEU A 70 -4.46 -3.84 9.19
N ASN A 71 -5.37 -4.74 8.80
CA ASN A 71 -5.77 -5.86 9.65
C ASN A 71 -4.60 -6.82 9.92
N LEU A 72 -3.79 -7.14 8.90
CA LEU A 72 -2.62 -8.00 9.06
C LEU A 72 -1.52 -7.34 9.90
N ILE A 73 -1.32 -6.04 9.73
CA ILE A 73 -0.41 -5.25 10.58
C ILE A 73 -0.93 -5.23 12.03
N SER A 74 -2.24 -5.06 12.23
CA SER A 74 -2.84 -5.08 13.56
C SER A 74 -2.70 -6.46 14.23
N ALA A 75 -2.89 -7.54 13.46
CA ALA A 75 -2.69 -8.91 13.91
C ALA A 75 -1.25 -9.15 14.37
N ASN A 76 -0.26 -8.64 13.64
CA ASN A 76 1.16 -8.70 14.04
C ASN A 76 1.45 -8.10 15.43
N PHE A 77 0.68 -7.11 15.85
CA PHE A 77 0.84 -6.47 17.17
C PHE A 77 -0.08 -7.06 18.25
N ALA A 78 -1.02 -7.92 17.89
CA ALA A 78 -1.93 -8.56 18.83
C ALA A 78 -1.23 -9.71 19.54
N LYS A 79 -1.07 -9.60 20.87
CA LYS A 79 -0.35 -10.59 21.70
C LYS A 79 -0.90 -12.03 21.60
N ASP A 80 -2.18 -12.16 21.27
CA ASP A 80 -2.89 -13.44 21.21
C ASP A 80 -3.05 -13.96 19.77
N ASP A 81 -2.54 -13.23 18.77
CA ASP A 81 -2.57 -13.66 17.37
C ASP A 81 -1.27 -14.41 17.03
N VAL A 82 -1.39 -15.42 16.17
CA VAL A 82 -0.24 -16.21 15.69
C VAL A 82 0.40 -15.59 14.44
N PHE A 83 -0.24 -14.59 13.84
CA PHE A 83 0.27 -13.92 12.66
C PHE A 83 1.44 -13.00 13.01
N ASN A 84 2.58 -13.21 12.38
CA ASN A 84 3.77 -12.37 12.55
C ASN A 84 4.35 -12.03 11.18
N ILE A 85 4.61 -10.73 10.97
CA ILE A 85 5.18 -10.21 9.73
C ILE A 85 6.71 -10.32 9.83
N SER A 86 7.29 -10.97 8.83
CA SER A 86 8.73 -11.20 8.70
C SER A 86 9.37 -10.25 7.67
N ASN A 87 10.71 -10.28 7.59
CA ASN A 87 11.52 -9.44 6.69
C ASN A 87 11.42 -7.92 6.93
N ILE A 88 11.01 -7.51 8.12
CA ILE A 88 10.90 -6.12 8.53
C ILE A 88 11.07 -5.98 10.05
N THR A 89 11.56 -4.84 10.50
CA THR A 89 11.55 -4.49 11.93
C THR A 89 10.25 -3.80 12.32
N THR A 90 9.90 -3.78 13.60
CA THR A 90 8.71 -3.06 14.09
C THR A 90 8.71 -1.58 13.74
N GLU A 91 9.86 -0.91 13.85
CA GLU A 91 10.02 0.51 13.51
C GLU A 91 9.72 0.74 12.02
N GLN A 92 10.36 -0.03 11.15
CA GLN A 92 10.08 0.03 9.71
C GLN A 92 8.62 -0.27 9.39
N LEU A 93 7.99 -1.22 10.08
CA LEU A 93 6.59 -1.56 9.83
C LEU A 93 5.67 -0.36 10.09
N TYR A 94 5.94 0.44 11.13
CA TYR A 94 5.20 1.69 11.37
C TYR A 94 5.46 2.74 10.27
N GLU A 95 6.70 2.94 9.86
CA GLU A 95 7.06 3.89 8.78
C GLU A 95 6.39 3.51 7.45
N PHE A 96 6.39 2.22 7.13
CA PHE A 96 5.71 1.70 5.95
C PHE A 96 4.19 1.81 6.05
N GLN A 97 3.60 1.57 7.23
CA GLN A 97 2.17 1.72 7.47
C GLN A 97 1.73 3.16 7.22
N GLU A 98 2.39 4.14 7.86
CA GLU A 98 2.08 5.57 7.68
C GLU A 98 2.13 5.94 6.20
N ARG A 99 3.18 5.51 5.52
CA ARG A 99 3.37 5.81 4.10
C ARG A 99 2.29 5.18 3.22
N PHE A 100 1.90 3.95 3.51
CA PHE A 100 0.84 3.26 2.79
C PHE A 100 -0.51 3.96 2.97
N GLU A 101 -0.85 4.31 4.22
CA GLU A 101 -2.07 5.07 4.54
C GLU A 101 -2.09 6.41 3.79
N MET A 102 -0.96 7.11 3.74
CA MET A 102 -0.86 8.40 3.06
C MET A 102 -0.93 8.28 1.54
N ALA A 103 -0.36 7.24 0.96
CA ALA A 103 -0.50 6.96 -0.47
C ALA A 103 -1.94 6.61 -0.86
N ILE A 104 -2.68 5.89 0.00
CA ILE A 104 -4.11 5.60 -0.21
C ILE A 104 -4.93 6.90 -0.16
N LEU A 105 -4.72 7.75 0.85
CA LEU A 105 -5.42 9.05 0.92
C LEU A 105 -5.08 9.94 -0.27
N GLY A 106 -3.82 9.94 -0.72
CA GLY A 106 -3.40 10.65 -1.92
C GLY A 106 -4.05 10.10 -3.19
N ALA A 107 -4.16 8.78 -3.33
CA ALA A 107 -4.82 8.14 -4.46
C ALA A 107 -6.32 8.53 -4.57
N ILE A 108 -6.97 8.80 -3.43
CA ILE A 108 -8.37 9.24 -3.36
C ILE A 108 -8.50 10.76 -3.59
N SER A 109 -7.65 11.55 -2.96
CA SER A 109 -7.76 13.03 -2.92
C SER A 109 -7.06 13.74 -4.07
N GLY A 110 -6.04 13.11 -4.67
CA GLY A 110 -5.08 13.74 -5.58
C GLY A 110 -3.93 14.47 -4.89
N GLU A 111 -3.88 14.50 -3.55
CA GLU A 111 -2.83 15.18 -2.78
C GLU A 111 -1.70 14.20 -2.44
N VAL A 112 -0.51 14.44 -3.00
CA VAL A 112 0.69 13.65 -2.70
C VAL A 112 1.58 14.40 -1.75
N LEU A 113 1.87 13.81 -0.59
CA LEU A 113 2.85 14.35 0.35
C LEU A 113 4.26 14.33 -0.27
N PRO A 114 5.10 15.34 0.01
CA PRO A 114 6.48 15.36 -0.47
C PRO A 114 7.30 14.22 0.17
N GLU A 115 8.30 13.70 -0.55
CA GLU A 115 9.17 12.63 -0.06
C GLU A 115 9.89 13.01 1.25
N SER A 116 10.14 14.30 1.48
CA SER A 116 10.71 14.83 2.73
C SER A 116 9.83 14.66 3.96
N SER A 117 8.57 14.26 3.79
CA SER A 117 7.65 13.98 4.90
C SER A 117 7.83 12.59 5.50
N PHE A 118 8.67 11.73 4.92
CA PHE A 118 8.81 10.32 5.31
C PHE A 118 10.26 9.98 5.65
N ASP A 119 10.46 9.15 6.67
CA ASP A 119 11.79 8.64 7.06
C ASP A 119 12.30 7.57 6.07
N LEU A 120 11.41 6.67 5.62
CA LEU A 120 11.69 5.78 4.51
C LEU A 120 11.47 6.53 3.20
N VAL A 121 12.42 6.46 2.27
CA VAL A 121 12.32 7.04 0.92
C VAL A 121 12.07 5.93 -0.10
N ASN A 122 11.16 6.17 -1.05
CA ASN A 122 10.84 5.17 -2.07
C ASN A 122 11.97 5.20 -3.10
N PRO A 123 12.79 4.14 -3.25
CA PRO A 123 13.92 4.15 -4.18
C PRO A 123 13.49 4.27 -5.65
N LEU A 124 12.21 4.04 -5.96
CA LEU A 124 11.66 4.15 -7.31
C LEU A 124 11.19 5.57 -7.64
N VAL A 125 10.95 6.41 -6.63
CA VAL A 125 10.67 7.84 -6.83
C VAL A 125 12.02 8.52 -6.97
N LYS A 126 12.45 8.76 -8.21
CA LYS A 126 13.64 9.60 -8.44
C LYS A 126 13.40 10.93 -7.74
N ASN A 127 14.35 11.35 -6.89
CA ASN A 127 14.37 12.65 -6.22
C ASN A 127 13.75 13.71 -7.15
N ALA A 128 12.51 14.10 -6.82
CA ALA A 128 11.77 15.10 -7.58
C ALA A 128 12.44 16.48 -7.44
#